data_AF-A0A2N7W9C2-F1
#
_entry.id   AF-A0A2N7W9C2-F1
#
_cell.length_a   1.000
_cell.length_b   1.000
_cell.length_c   1.000
_cell.angle_alpha   90.00
_cell.angle_beta   90.00
_cell.angle_gamma   90.00
#
_symmetry.space_group_name_H-M   'P 1'
#
loop_
_entity.id
_entity.type
_entity.pdbx_description
1 polymer ?
#
loop_
_entity_poly.entity_id
_entity_poly.type
_entity_poly.pdbx_seq_one_letter_code
_entity_poly.pdbx_strand_id
1 'polypeptide(L)'
;MSNADMHLADLTGTEDIAQMETAKNVGEALNEHYPNHLWAVSWQGGVIVVKNLAISSFYGFVLHPDKLATWSEMKRAAVLAGGELLERAKMARGAWAGQFAQVLEGSDPRFFRGDNT
;
A
#
# COMPACT_ATOMS: atom_id res chain seq x y z
N MET A 1 9.61 8.75 -47.70
CA MET A 1 9.67 7.66 -46.70
C MET A 1 8.64 7.99 -45.64
N SER A 2 7.76 7.04 -45.31
CA SER A 2 6.61 7.25 -44.42
C SER A 2 7.06 7.70 -43.02
N ASN A 3 6.40 8.72 -42.47
CA ASN A 3 6.30 9.03 -41.04
C ASN A 3 5.53 7.89 -40.36
N ALA A 4 6.05 6.67 -40.42
CA ALA A 4 5.55 5.57 -39.63
C ALA A 4 5.92 5.86 -38.18
N ASP A 5 5.02 6.56 -37.48
CA ASP A 5 4.60 6.29 -36.11
C ASP A 5 5.67 5.68 -35.21
N MET A 6 6.83 6.34 -35.11
CA MET A 6 7.75 6.11 -34.01
C MET A 6 7.22 6.88 -32.82
N HIS A 7 6.03 6.47 -32.35
CA HIS A 7 5.59 6.70 -30.99
C HIS A 7 6.44 5.76 -30.13
N LEU A 8 7.69 6.17 -29.95
CA LEU A 8 8.62 5.58 -29.01
C LEU A 8 7.95 5.75 -27.64
N ALA A 9 7.29 4.71 -27.18
CA ALA A 9 6.67 4.67 -25.87
C ALA A 9 7.73 5.10 -24.85
N ASP A 10 7.49 6.26 -24.25
CA ASP A 10 8.22 6.80 -23.12
C ASP A 10 8.09 5.75 -22.00
N LEU A 11 9.10 4.89 -21.85
CA LEU A 11 9.00 3.63 -21.11
C LEU A 11 8.81 3.80 -19.60
N THR A 12 8.79 5.04 -19.11
CA THR A 12 8.16 5.51 -17.87
C THR A 12 8.07 7.03 -18.00
N GLY A 13 6.86 7.59 -18.13
CA GLY A 13 6.73 9.05 -18.13
C GLY A 13 7.30 9.62 -16.82
N THR A 14 7.75 10.88 -16.82
CA THR A 14 8.23 11.54 -15.58
C THR A 14 7.20 11.46 -14.44
N GLU A 15 5.92 11.41 -14.80
CA GLU A 15 4.82 11.20 -13.87
C GLU A 15 4.84 9.80 -13.22
N ASP A 16 5.09 8.74 -13.98
CA ASP A 16 5.18 7.37 -13.45
C ASP A 16 6.32 7.26 -12.43
N ILE A 17 7.46 7.91 -12.70
CA ILE A 17 8.59 7.96 -11.76
C ILE A 17 8.19 8.65 -10.46
N ALA A 18 7.55 9.82 -10.54
CA ALA A 18 7.10 10.55 -9.35
C ALA A 18 6.05 9.77 -8.53
N GLN A 19 5.14 9.06 -9.21
CA GLN A 19 4.15 8.19 -8.58
C GLN A 19 4.82 6.99 -7.88
N MET A 20 5.81 6.36 -8.53
CA MET A 20 6.61 5.28 -7.95
C MET A 20 7.42 5.75 -6.74
N GLU A 21 8.05 6.92 -6.81
CA GLU A 21 8.76 7.53 -5.68
C GLU A 21 7.83 7.80 -4.50
N THR A 22 6.64 8.33 -4.78
CA THR A 22 5.63 8.59 -3.74
C THR A 22 5.18 7.29 -3.07
N ALA A 23 4.87 6.25 -3.86
CA ALA A 23 4.51 4.92 -3.34
C ALA A 23 5.64 4.30 -2.51
N LYS A 24 6.88 4.42 -2.98
CA LYS A 24 8.08 3.97 -2.25
C LYS A 24 8.19 4.69 -0.90
N ASN A 25 8.08 6.01 -0.86
CA ASN A 25 8.20 6.80 0.36
C ASN A 25 7.12 6.40 1.39
N VAL A 26 5.89 6.13 0.94
CA VAL A 26 4.83 5.60 1.81
C VAL A 26 5.20 4.23 2.37
N GLY A 27 5.74 3.33 1.55
CA GLY A 27 6.25 2.04 1.99
C GLY A 27 7.37 2.14 3.04
N GLU A 28 8.32 3.06 2.83
CA GLU A 28 9.41 3.33 3.78
C GLU A 28 8.87 3.87 5.11
N ALA A 29 7.93 4.81 5.07
CA ALA A 29 7.31 5.35 6.28
C ALA A 29 6.55 4.28 7.08
N LEU A 30 5.86 3.38 6.39
CA LEU A 30 5.17 2.25 7.01
C LEU A 30 6.16 1.25 7.61
N ASN A 31 7.26 0.93 6.92
CA ASN A 31 8.29 0.03 7.43
C ASN A 31 9.08 0.64 8.60
N GLU A 32 9.29 1.96 8.61
CA GLU A 32 9.89 2.68 9.75
C GLU A 32 9.03 2.55 11.02
N HIS A 33 7.70 2.68 10.88
CA HIS A 33 6.77 2.60 12.02
C HIS A 33 6.38 1.17 12.41
N TYR A 34 6.27 0.29 11.40
CA TYR A 34 5.81 -1.09 11.51
C TYR A 34 6.84 -2.02 10.82
N PRO A 35 8.01 -2.25 11.44
CA PRO A 35 9.12 -2.94 10.80
C PRO A 35 8.77 -4.35 10.33
N ASN A 36 9.38 -4.78 9.23
CA ASN A 36 9.31 -6.13 8.67
C ASN A 36 7.92 -6.59 8.19
N HIS A 37 6.86 -5.80 8.37
CA HIS A 37 5.55 -6.12 7.82
C HIS A 37 5.60 -6.17 6.29
N LEU A 38 4.82 -7.09 5.70
CA LEU A 38 4.80 -7.31 4.25
C LEU A 38 3.95 -6.27 3.52
N TRP A 39 4.36 -4.99 3.56
CA TRP A 39 3.65 -3.91 2.90
C TRP A 39 3.82 -3.96 1.37
N ALA A 40 2.71 -3.95 0.65
CA ALA A 40 2.65 -3.72 -0.78
C ALA A 40 2.00 -2.37 -1.04
N VAL A 41 2.75 -1.44 -1.64
CA VAL A 41 2.31 -0.07 -1.92
C VAL A 41 2.43 0.18 -3.42
N SER A 42 1.37 0.70 -4.03
CA SER A 42 1.35 0.96 -5.48
C SER A 42 0.46 2.15 -5.80
N TRP A 43 0.80 2.86 -6.87
CA TRP A 43 -0.09 3.86 -7.45
C TRP A 43 -1.04 3.20 -8.44
N GLN A 44 -2.35 3.43 -8.30
CA GLN A 44 -3.37 2.87 -9.18
C GLN A 44 -4.50 3.87 -9.37
N GLY A 45 -4.77 4.29 -10.62
CA GLY A 45 -5.92 5.13 -10.93
C GLY A 45 -6.00 6.46 -10.16
N GLY A 46 -4.85 7.08 -9.87
CA GLY A 46 -4.77 8.36 -9.16
C GLY A 46 -4.79 8.26 -7.63
N VAL A 47 -4.79 7.05 -7.07
CA VAL A 47 -4.69 6.82 -5.62
C VAL A 47 -3.50 5.92 -5.29
N ILE A 48 -3.06 5.96 -4.04
CA ILE A 48 -2.06 5.02 -3.53
C ILE A 48 -2.81 3.89 -2.83
N VAL A 49 -2.69 2.67 -3.36
CA VAL A 49 -3.26 1.46 -2.77
C VAL A 49 -2.20 0.82 -1.87
N VAL A 50 -2.55 0.61 -0.61
CA VAL A 50 -1.69 -0.01 0.40
C VAL A 50 -2.34 -1.31 0.88
N LYS A 51 -1.56 -2.39 0.85
CA LYS A 51 -1.95 -3.71 1.37
C LYS A 51 -0.86 -4.25 2.28
N ASN A 52 -1.26 -5.12 3.20
CA ASN A 52 -0.33 -5.92 3.99
C ASN A 52 -0.50 -7.39 3.61
N LEU A 53 0.50 -8.00 2.98
CA LEU A 53 0.40 -9.35 2.44
C LEU A 53 0.42 -10.44 3.51
N ALA A 54 0.81 -10.12 4.75
CA ALA A 54 0.60 -11.00 5.90
C ALA A 54 -0.85 -10.98 6.40
N ILE A 55 -1.66 -10.01 5.94
CA ILE A 55 -3.09 -9.91 6.21
C ILE A 55 -3.89 -10.40 5.01
N SER A 56 -3.79 -9.72 3.88
CA SER A 56 -4.62 -9.99 2.70
C SER A 56 -4.03 -9.36 1.43
N SER A 57 -4.17 -10.05 0.30
CA SER A 57 -3.97 -9.46 -1.02
C SER A 57 -5.22 -8.76 -1.55
N PHE A 58 -6.39 -8.95 -0.91
CA PHE A 58 -7.66 -8.36 -1.30
C PHE A 58 -7.95 -7.07 -0.51
N TYR A 59 -7.84 -7.14 0.81
CA TYR A 59 -8.11 -6.01 1.70
C TYR A 59 -6.88 -5.12 1.92
N GLY A 60 -7.13 -3.84 2.18
CA GLY A 60 -6.13 -2.81 2.38
C GLY A 60 -6.82 -1.46 2.58
N PHE A 61 -6.10 -0.38 2.28
CA PHE A 61 -6.66 0.96 2.27
C PHE A 61 -6.09 1.78 1.11
N VAL A 62 -6.73 2.92 0.85
CA VAL A 62 -6.31 3.87 -0.18
C VAL A 62 -5.95 5.20 0.46
N LEU A 63 -4.90 5.84 -0.04
CA LEU A 63 -4.61 7.24 0.21
C LEU A 63 -4.97 8.03 -1.05
N HIS A 64 -5.47 9.24 -0.85
CA HIS A 64 -5.90 10.17 -1.89
C HIS A 64 -4.91 11.33 -1.97
N PRO A 65 -3.87 11.26 -2.82
CA PRO A 65 -2.81 12.29 -2.89
C PRO A 65 -3.35 13.67 -3.29
N ASP A 66 -4.43 13.72 -4.07
CA ASP A 66 -5.17 14.93 -4.43
C ASP A 66 -5.77 15.68 -3.22
N LYS A 67 -6.00 14.98 -2.11
CA LYS A 67 -6.53 15.52 -0.86
C LYS A 67 -5.48 15.71 0.24
N LEU A 68 -4.25 15.25 0.00
CA LEU A 68 -3.15 15.25 0.97
C LEU A 68 -2.06 16.15 0.42
N ALA A 69 -2.17 17.45 0.73
CA ALA A 69 -1.38 18.51 0.11
C ALA A 69 0.13 18.41 0.41
N THR A 70 0.51 17.75 1.51
CA THR A 70 1.90 17.64 1.94
C THR A 70 2.32 16.20 2.22
N TRP A 71 3.62 15.94 2.08
CA TRP A 71 4.21 14.66 2.47
C TRP A 71 3.94 14.32 3.94
N SER A 72 3.99 15.29 4.85
CA SER A 72 3.74 15.08 6.28
C SER A 72 2.32 14.58 6.56
N GLU A 73 1.32 15.13 5.86
CA GLU A 73 -0.08 14.67 5.94
C GLU A 73 -0.22 13.25 5.38
N MET A 74 0.42 12.98 4.24
CA MET A 74 0.40 11.66 3.63
C MET A 74 1.05 10.58 4.51
N LYS A 75 2.23 10.87 5.06
CA LYS A 75 2.92 10.01 6.03
C LYS A 75 2.03 9.73 7.25
N ARG A 76 1.43 10.78 7.82
CA ARG A 76 0.53 10.62 8.97
C ARG A 76 -0.69 9.77 8.63
N ALA A 77 -1.34 10.01 7.50
CA ALA A 77 -2.50 9.25 7.05
C ALA A 77 -2.14 7.77 6.82
N ALA A 78 -1.00 7.49 6.16
CA ALA A 78 -0.50 6.14 5.95
C ALA A 78 -0.27 5.39 7.26
N VAL A 79 0.43 6.00 8.22
CA VAL A 79 0.75 5.38 9.51
C VAL A 79 -0.52 5.11 10.33
N LEU A 80 -1.48 6.04 10.35
CA LEU A 80 -2.74 5.86 11.07
C LEU A 80 -3.58 4.72 10.46
N ALA A 81 -3.78 4.73 9.14
CA ALA A 81 -4.54 3.68 8.44
C ALA A 81 -3.84 2.32 8.52
N GLY A 82 -2.50 2.28 8.44
CA GLY A 82 -1.72 1.07 8.63
C GLY A 82 -1.89 0.49 10.04
N GLY A 83 -1.88 1.34 11.07
CA GLY A 83 -2.11 0.92 12.45
C GLY A 83 -3.52 0.37 12.68
N GLU A 84 -4.54 1.04 12.15
CA GLU A 84 -5.94 0.57 12.21
C GLU A 84 -6.12 -0.78 11.51
N LEU A 85 -5.52 -0.98 10.33
CA LEU A 85 -5.58 -2.25 9.62
C LEU A 85 -4.94 -3.39 10.44
N LEU A 86 -3.81 -3.14 11.10
CA LEU A 86 -3.16 -4.12 11.98
C LEU A 86 -4.05 -4.44 13.19
N GLU A 87 -4.68 -3.43 13.81
CA GLU A 87 -5.58 -3.61 14.94
C GLU A 87 -6.80 -4.47 14.56
N ARG A 88 -7.42 -4.22 13.40
CA ARG A 88 -8.51 -5.05 12.86
C ARG A 88 -8.09 -6.49 12.55
N ALA A 89 -6.82 -6.68 12.19
CA ALA A 89 -6.24 -7.99 11.98
C ALA A 89 -5.79 -8.69 13.28
N LYS A 90 -5.96 -8.03 14.44
CA LYS A 90 -5.41 -8.44 15.74
C LYS A 90 -3.90 -8.69 15.71
N MET A 91 -3.18 -7.94 14.87
CA MET A 91 -1.73 -7.97 14.77
C MET A 91 -1.11 -6.84 15.60
N ALA A 92 0.09 -7.07 16.13
CA ALA A 92 0.83 -6.04 16.83
C ALA A 92 1.22 -4.89 15.88
N ARG A 93 1.17 -3.65 16.38
CA ARG A 93 1.67 -2.44 15.71
C ARG A 93 3.20 -2.28 15.83
N GLY A 94 3.90 -3.35 16.17
CA GLY A 94 5.35 -3.37 16.31
C GLY A 94 6.01 -3.97 15.08
N ALA A 95 7.20 -4.56 15.26
CA ALA A 95 7.82 -5.35 14.22
C ALA A 95 7.01 -6.63 13.96
N TRP A 96 6.85 -6.98 12.69
CA TRP A 96 6.29 -8.26 12.29
C TRP A 96 7.26 -9.39 12.63
N ALA A 97 6.72 -10.50 13.13
CA ALA A 97 7.48 -11.66 13.59
C ALA A 97 7.15 -12.94 12.79
N GLY A 98 6.58 -12.80 11.59
CA GLY A 98 6.29 -13.92 10.69
C GLY A 98 4.87 -14.46 10.76
N GLN A 99 3.99 -13.91 11.61
CA GLN A 99 2.62 -14.38 11.79
C GLN A 99 1.66 -13.88 10.72
N PHE A 100 0.81 -14.74 10.16
CA PHE A 100 -0.26 -14.35 9.25
C PHE A 100 -1.57 -14.08 10.02
N ALA A 101 -2.38 -13.15 9.51
CA ALA A 101 -3.63 -12.77 10.15
C ALA A 101 -4.64 -13.92 10.11
N GLN A 102 -5.23 -14.23 11.27
CA GLN A 102 -6.29 -15.23 11.41
C GLN A 102 -7.69 -14.62 11.30
N VAL A 103 -7.79 -13.32 11.55
CA VAL A 103 -9.03 -12.55 11.55
C VAL A 103 -8.77 -11.21 10.88
N LEU A 104 -9.82 -10.65 10.29
CA LEU A 104 -9.83 -9.26 9.86
C LEU A 104 -11.23 -8.71 10.13
N GLU A 105 -11.35 -7.81 11.11
CA GLU A 105 -12.65 -7.24 11.47
C GLU A 105 -13.26 -6.45 10.30
N GLY A 106 -14.56 -6.65 10.07
CA GLY A 106 -15.28 -6.06 8.94
C GLY A 106 -14.97 -6.70 7.58
N SER A 107 -14.25 -7.82 7.54
CA SER A 107 -14.07 -8.60 6.30
C SER A 107 -15.26 -9.52 6.04
N ASP A 108 -15.45 -9.83 4.76
CA ASP A 108 -16.40 -10.84 4.32
C ASP A 108 -15.67 -12.20 4.25
N PRO A 109 -16.20 -13.28 4.85
CA PRO A 109 -15.61 -14.62 4.81
C PRO A 109 -15.39 -15.20 3.40
N ARG A 110 -16.03 -14.62 2.38
CA ARG A 110 -15.79 -14.95 0.97
C ARG A 110 -14.43 -14.47 0.48
N PHE A 111 -13.92 -13.37 1.02
CA PHE A 111 -12.69 -12.70 0.56
C PHE A 111 -11.56 -12.74 1.59
N PHE A 112 -11.85 -13.08 2.84
CA PHE A 112 -10.85 -13.29 3.88
C PHE A 112 -11.09 -14.61 4.58
N ARG A 113 -10.04 -15.43 4.64
CA ARG A 113 -9.96 -16.63 5.47
C ARG A 113 -8.59 -16.59 6.15
N GLY A 114 -8.58 -16.74 7.47
CA GLY A 114 -7.33 -16.81 8.22
C GLY A 114 -6.43 -17.92 7.69
N ASP A 115 -5.12 -17.65 7.63
CA ASP A 115 -4.16 -18.64 7.17
C ASP A 115 -3.92 -19.67 8.27
N ASN A 116 -4.54 -20.85 8.18
CA ASN A 116 -4.46 -21.91 9.19
C ASN A 116 -3.14 -22.72 9.18
N THR A 117 -2.06 -22.19 8.58
CA THR A 117 -0.78 -22.91 8.47
C THR A 117 0.12 -22.77 9.70
#